data_AF-A0A960FTY4-F1
#
_entry.id   AF-A0A960FTY4-F1
#
_cell.length_a   1.000
_cell.length_b   1.000
_cell.length_c   1.000
_cell.angle_alpha   90.00
_cell.angle_beta   90.00
_cell.angle_gamma   90.00
#
_symmetry.space_group_name_H-M   'P 1'
#
loop_
_entity.id
_entity.type
_entity.pdbx_description
1 polymer ?
#
loop_
_entity_poly.entity_id
_entity_poly.type
_entity_poly.pdbx_seq_one_letter_code
_entity_poly.pdbx_strand_id
1 'polypeptide(L)'
;MSDRIDSLTSSAYQQALEVIASVEPRIAEATRQELDDQRSSLKLIASENYASPAVLLTMGTWFSDKYAEGTVGHRFYAGCQNVDTVEALAAEHARELFGAPYAYAQPHSGID
;
A
#
# COMPACT_ATOMS: atom_id res chain seq x y z
N MET A 1 21.60 8.74 5.40
CA MET A 1 20.76 7.68 4.78
C MET A 1 19.31 8.15 4.65
N SER A 2 18.76 8.84 5.65
CA SER A 2 17.43 9.49 5.60
C SER A 2 17.24 10.42 4.41
N ASP A 3 18.10 11.42 4.22
CA ASP A 3 17.94 12.45 3.17
C ASP A 3 17.79 11.88 1.75
N ARG A 4 18.44 10.75 1.47
CA ARG A 4 18.33 10.08 0.18
C ARG A 4 16.96 9.43 0.00
N ILE A 5 16.44 8.77 1.04
CA ILE A 5 15.12 8.15 1.01
C ILE A 5 14.05 9.22 0.92
N ASP A 6 14.17 10.30 1.69
CA ASP A 6 13.23 11.41 1.66
C ASP A 6 13.19 12.07 0.27
N SER A 7 14.35 12.29 -0.35
CA SER A 7 14.44 12.78 -1.73
C SER A 7 13.84 11.81 -2.74
N LEU A 8 14.09 10.50 -2.61
CA LEU A 8 13.53 9.48 -3.51
C LEU A 8 12.01 9.43 -3.40
N THR A 9 11.48 9.41 -2.18
CA THR A 9 10.05 9.40 -1.90
C THR A 9 9.37 10.64 -2.47
N SER A 10 9.94 11.82 -2.24
CA SER A 10 9.40 13.06 -2.80
C SER A 10 9.38 13.02 -4.32
N SER A 11 10.46 12.56 -4.96
CA SER A 11 10.52 12.42 -6.42
C SER A 11 9.49 11.44 -6.95
N ALA A 12 9.34 10.28 -6.31
CA ALA A 12 8.39 9.24 -6.73
C ALA A 12 6.94 9.74 -6.64
N TYR A 13 6.59 10.44 -5.56
CA TYR A 13 5.25 10.99 -5.37
C TYR A 13 4.92 12.07 -6.42
N GLN A 14 5.86 12.97 -6.71
CA GLN A 14 5.66 14.00 -7.76
C GLN A 14 5.45 13.37 -9.14
N GLN A 15 6.29 12.39 -9.51
CA GLN A 15 6.15 11.68 -10.79
C GLN A 15 4.83 10.93 -10.89
N ALA A 16 4.35 10.33 -9.80
CA ALA A 16 3.03 9.69 -9.78
C ALA A 16 1.91 10.70 -10.07
N LEU A 17 1.95 11.89 -9.46
CA LEU A 17 0.98 12.95 -9.74
C LEU A 17 1.06 13.45 -11.19
N GLU A 18 2.26 13.55 -11.78
CA GLU A 18 2.42 13.91 -13.19
C GLU A 18 1.79 12.86 -14.13
N VAL A 19 1.98 11.58 -13.85
CA VAL A 19 1.34 10.49 -14.62
C VAL A 19 -0.18 10.57 -14.51
N ILE A 20 -0.72 10.77 -13.31
CA ILE A 20 -2.17 10.95 -13.09
C ILE A 20 -2.67 12.20 -13.84
N ALA A 21 -1.94 13.32 -13.75
CA ALA A 21 -2.32 14.57 -14.38
C ALA A 21 -2.34 14.49 -15.91
N SER A 22 -1.50 13.63 -16.50
CA SER A 22 -1.51 13.37 -17.95
C SER A 22 -2.81 12.72 -18.44
N VAL A 23 -3.55 12.05 -17.55
CA VAL A 23 -4.84 11.40 -17.83
C VAL A 23 -6.01 12.24 -17.34
N GLU A 24 -5.96 12.70 -16.08
CA GLU A 24 -6.99 13.54 -15.46
C GLU A 24 -6.36 14.55 -14.47
N PRO A 25 -6.13 15.80 -14.90
CA PRO A 25 -5.45 16.81 -14.09
C PRO A 25 -6.22 17.23 -12.84
N ARG A 26 -7.56 17.11 -12.83
CA ARG A 26 -8.35 17.49 -11.64
C ARG A 26 -8.17 16.49 -10.49
N ILE A 27 -7.96 15.21 -10.80
CA ILE A 27 -7.68 14.18 -9.78
C ILE A 27 -6.30 14.41 -9.17
N ALA A 28 -5.29 14.71 -9.99
CA ALA A 28 -3.94 15.02 -9.49
C ALA A 28 -3.97 16.24 -8.57
N GLU A 29 -4.70 17.30 -8.95
CA GLU A 29 -4.83 18.50 -8.14
C GLU A 29 -5.58 18.25 -6.83
N ALA A 30 -6.70 17.50 -6.85
CA ALA A 30 -7.41 17.13 -5.63
C ALA A 30 -6.54 16.27 -4.69
N THR A 31 -5.74 15.36 -5.24
CA THR A 31 -4.80 14.53 -4.46
C THR A 31 -3.71 15.38 -3.80
N ARG A 32 -3.23 16.41 -4.49
CA ARG A 32 -2.26 17.37 -3.95
C ARG A 32 -2.86 18.19 -2.81
N GLN A 33 -4.09 18.68 -3.00
CA GLN A 33 -4.82 19.44 -1.97
C GLN A 33 -5.07 18.60 -0.71
N GLU A 34 -5.43 17.33 -0.84
CA GLU A 34 -5.61 16.43 0.30
C GLU A 34 -4.34 16.31 1.17
N LEU A 35 -3.14 16.26 0.55
CA LEU A 35 -1.89 16.26 1.31
C LEU A 35 -1.66 17.57 2.07
N ASP A 36 -1.99 18.71 1.44
CA ASP A 36 -1.90 20.02 2.07
C ASP A 36 -2.90 20.15 3.26
N ASP A 37 -4.12 19.65 3.08
CA ASP A 37 -5.16 19.61 4.12
C ASP A 37 -4.73 18.73 5.30
N GLN A 38 -4.19 17.55 5.02
CA GLN A 38 -3.66 16.65 6.05
C GLN A 38 -2.49 17.24 6.83
N ARG A 39 -1.64 18.06 6.20
CA ARG A 39 -0.49 18.73 6.85
C ARG A 39 -0.88 19.97 7.65
N SER A 40 -1.96 20.64 7.26
CA SER A 40 -2.45 21.85 7.93
C SER A 40 -3.35 21.55 9.11
N SER A 41 -3.77 20.29 9.28
CA SER A 41 -4.73 19.86 10.32
C SER A 41 -4.07 19.04 11.43
N LEU A 42 -4.51 19.27 12.66
CA LEU A 42 -4.24 18.35 13.77
C LEU A 42 -5.24 17.19 13.72
N LYS A 43 -4.77 15.98 13.44
CA LYS A 43 -5.61 14.79 13.36
C LYS A 43 -5.97 14.28 14.76
N LEU A 44 -7.26 14.30 15.10
CA LEU A 44 -7.79 13.92 16.43
C LEU A 44 -8.75 12.72 16.40
N ILE A 45 -9.02 12.17 15.21
CA ILE A 45 -9.87 10.99 15.07
C ILE A 45 -9.03 9.76 15.44
N ALA A 46 -9.42 9.05 16.50
CA ALA A 46 -8.62 7.98 17.10
C ALA A 46 -8.29 6.81 16.15
N SER A 47 -9.14 6.55 15.16
CA SER A 47 -8.95 5.48 14.17
C SER A 47 -8.15 5.92 12.94
N GLU A 48 -7.89 7.22 12.78
CA GLU A 48 -7.13 7.72 11.64
C GLU A 48 -5.64 7.77 11.92
N ASN A 49 -4.85 7.48 10.90
CA ASN A 49 -3.40 7.57 10.94
C ASN A 49 -2.87 8.03 9.57
N TYR A 50 -1.55 8.14 9.44
CA TYR A 50 -0.88 8.40 8.17
C TYR A 50 -0.08 7.17 7.76
N ALA A 51 -0.40 6.60 6.61
CA ALA A 51 0.38 5.51 6.04
C ALA A 51 1.76 6.03 5.60
N SER A 52 2.79 5.17 5.70
CA SER A 52 4.11 5.53 5.19
C SER A 52 4.09 5.60 3.66
N PRO A 53 4.97 6.42 3.04
CA PRO A 53 5.05 6.48 1.58
C PRO A 53 5.36 5.13 0.92
N ALA A 54 6.10 4.25 1.60
CA ALA A 54 6.34 2.89 1.11
C ALA A 54 5.03 2.09 0.97
N VAL A 55 4.14 2.15 1.97
CA VAL A 55 2.82 1.49 1.92
C VAL A 55 1.97 2.07 0.79
N LEU A 56 1.91 3.40 0.67
CA LEU A 56 1.13 4.07 -0.38
C LEU A 56 1.62 3.70 -1.79
N LEU A 57 2.93 3.64 -2.01
CA LEU A 57 3.51 3.26 -3.31
C LEU A 57 3.23 1.80 -3.67
N THR A 58 3.21 0.89 -2.69
CA THR A 58 2.87 -0.53 -2.92
C THR A 58 1.46 -0.72 -3.47
N MET A 59 0.50 0.14 -3.09
CA MET A 59 -0.89 0.05 -3.55
C MET A 59 -1.05 0.30 -5.06
N GLY A 60 -0.11 1.00 -5.69
CA GLY A 60 -0.14 1.36 -7.12
C GLY A 60 0.69 0.43 -8.02
N THR A 61 0.83 -0.85 -7.65
CA THR A 61 1.68 -1.82 -8.38
C THR A 61 0.84 -2.84 -9.16
N TRP A 62 1.46 -3.57 -10.08
CA TRP A 62 0.80 -4.63 -10.87
C TRP A 62 0.26 -5.81 -10.06
N PHE A 63 0.41 -5.83 -8.74
CA PHE A 63 -0.30 -6.80 -7.91
C PHE A 63 -1.82 -6.64 -8.01
N SER A 64 -2.33 -5.43 -8.30
CA SER A 64 -3.75 -5.19 -8.57
C SER A 64 -4.30 -5.99 -9.76
N ASP A 65 -3.43 -6.33 -10.72
CA ASP A 65 -3.83 -6.96 -11.98
C ASP A 65 -3.88 -8.49 -11.84
N LYS A 66 -3.39 -9.04 -10.72
CA LYS A 66 -3.24 -10.48 -10.53
C LYS A 66 -4.40 -11.07 -9.74
N TYR A 67 -5.12 -11.99 -10.39
CA TYR A 67 -6.01 -12.91 -9.70
C TYR A 67 -5.22 -14.06 -9.05
N ALA A 68 -5.38 -14.24 -7.74
CA ALA A 68 -4.63 -15.23 -6.95
C ALA A 68 -5.52 -15.97 -5.93
N GLU A 69 -6.71 -16.38 -6.36
CA GLU A 69 -7.62 -17.20 -5.53
C GLU A 69 -6.92 -18.44 -4.95
N GLY A 70 -7.30 -18.77 -3.71
CA GLY A 70 -6.69 -19.83 -2.92
C GLY A 70 -5.69 -19.26 -1.91
N THR A 71 -4.80 -20.11 -1.42
CA THR A 71 -3.77 -19.74 -0.45
C THR A 71 -2.38 -20.04 -1.02
N VAL A 72 -1.33 -19.55 -0.36
CA VAL A 72 0.06 -19.88 -0.69
C VAL A 72 0.23 -21.39 -0.92
N GLY A 73 0.81 -21.78 -2.07
CA GLY A 73 0.99 -23.18 -2.46
C GLY A 73 -0.27 -23.95 -2.91
N HIS A 74 -1.46 -23.35 -2.78
CA HIS A 74 -2.76 -23.93 -3.11
C HIS A 74 -3.63 -22.95 -3.91
N ARG A 75 -3.08 -22.46 -5.02
CA ARG A 75 -3.77 -21.49 -5.89
C ARG A 75 -4.64 -22.18 -6.93
N PHE A 76 -5.78 -21.59 -7.24
CA PHE A 76 -6.63 -22.02 -8.35
C PHE A 76 -6.08 -21.60 -9.72
N TYR A 77 -5.28 -20.53 -9.75
CA TYR A 77 -4.68 -19.98 -10.97
C TYR A 77 -3.16 -20.11 -10.99
N ALA A 78 -2.61 -20.21 -12.20
CA ALA A 78 -1.18 -20.22 -12.44
C ALA A 78 -0.53 -18.82 -12.25
N GLY A 79 0.81 -18.81 -12.14
CA GLY A 79 1.60 -17.58 -12.14
C GLY A 79 1.53 -16.77 -10.85
N CYS A 80 1.24 -17.40 -9.72
CA CYS A 80 1.04 -16.73 -8.43
C CYS A 80 2.30 -16.66 -7.55
N GLN A 81 3.47 -17.09 -8.04
CA GLN A 81 4.69 -17.22 -7.21
C GLN A 81 5.12 -15.91 -6.53
N ASN A 82 4.95 -14.77 -7.20
CA ASN A 82 5.27 -13.46 -6.63
C ASN A 82 4.22 -13.03 -5.59
N VAL A 83 2.95 -13.37 -5.81
CA VAL A 83 1.88 -13.13 -4.81
C VAL A 83 2.10 -14.02 -3.59
N ASP A 84 2.46 -15.29 -3.80
CA ASP A 84 2.80 -16.24 -2.73
C ASP A 84 3.94 -15.72 -1.87
N THR A 85 4.98 -15.14 -2.48
CA THR A 85 6.08 -14.49 -1.75
C THR A 85 5.56 -13.36 -0.85
N VAL A 86 4.75 -12.44 -1.38
CA VAL A 86 4.25 -11.30 -0.62
C VAL A 86 3.27 -11.73 0.49
N GLU A 87 2.36 -12.65 0.19
CA GLU A 87 1.38 -13.14 1.17
C GLU A 87 2.06 -13.93 2.30
N ALA A 88 3.07 -14.74 1.98
CA ALA A 88 3.85 -15.45 2.99
C ALA A 88 4.61 -14.48 3.92
N LEU A 89 5.26 -13.45 3.38
CA LEU A 89 5.96 -12.43 4.16
C LEU A 89 4.99 -11.63 5.04
N ALA A 90 3.80 -11.28 4.53
CA ALA A 90 2.79 -10.59 5.32
C ALA A 90 2.33 -11.44 6.52
N ALA A 91 2.05 -12.73 6.31
CA ALA A 91 1.67 -13.64 7.38
C ALA A 91 2.83 -13.92 8.37
N GLU A 92 4.07 -13.99 7.88
CA GLU A 92 5.27 -14.08 8.73
C GLU A 92 5.40 -12.87 9.65
N HIS A 93 5.41 -11.66 9.10
CA HIS A 93 5.56 -10.45 9.89
C HIS A 93 4.40 -10.25 10.88
N ALA A 94 3.17 -10.60 10.51
CA ALA A 94 2.04 -10.57 11.44
C ALA A 94 2.23 -11.55 12.61
N ARG A 95 2.67 -12.79 12.35
CA ARG A 95 2.95 -13.76 13.40
C ARG A 95 4.07 -13.29 14.33
N GLU A 96 5.15 -12.76 13.77
CA GLU A 96 6.29 -12.24 14.54
C GLU A 96 5.91 -11.03 15.39
N LEU A 97 5.16 -10.09 14.82
CA LEU A 97 4.74 -8.86 15.49
C LEU A 97 3.81 -9.13 16.67
N PHE A 98 2.87 -10.06 16.52
CA PHE A 98 1.85 -10.35 17.52
C PHE A 98 2.13 -11.61 18.37
N GLY A 99 3.21 -12.34 18.11
CA GLY A 99 3.50 -13.61 18.76
C GLY A 99 2.44 -14.69 18.49
N ALA A 100 1.80 -14.65 17.33
CA ALA A 100 0.70 -15.54 16.99
C ALA A 100 1.18 -16.83 16.29
N PRO A 101 0.54 -17.99 16.53
CA PRO A 101 0.89 -19.23 15.83
C PRO A 101 0.51 -19.21 14.34
N TYR A 102 -0.52 -18.45 13.98
CA TYR A 102 -1.05 -18.32 12.63
C TYR A 102 -1.43 -16.87 12.34
N ALA A 103 -1.34 -16.46 11.07
CA ALA A 103 -1.85 -15.19 10.59
C ALA A 103 -2.42 -15.35 9.19
N TYR A 104 -3.42 -14.53 8.87
CA TYR A 104 -4.11 -14.52 7.59
C TYR A 104 -4.29 -13.07 7.14
N ALA A 105 -3.88 -12.76 5.90
CA ALA A 105 -3.74 -11.39 5.40
C ALA A 105 -4.63 -11.08 4.18
N GLN A 106 -5.60 -11.96 3.87
CA GLN A 106 -6.52 -11.77 2.74
C GLN A 106 -7.79 -10.94 3.02
N PRO A 107 -8.31 -10.79 4.27
CA PRO A 107 -9.48 -9.94 4.50
C PRO A 107 -9.22 -8.52 3.99
N HIS A 108 -10.17 -7.98 3.21
CA HIS A 108 -10.07 -6.67 2.58
C HIS A 108 -10.20 -5.53 3.60
N SER A 109 -10.98 -5.75 4.66
CA SER A 109 -11.15 -4.81 5.77
C SER A 109 -11.56 -5.52 7.05
N GLY A 110 -11.75 -4.77 8.14
CA GLY A 110 -12.09 -5.33 9.45
C GLY A 110 -13.53 -5.84 9.60
N ILE A 111 -14.42 -5.54 8.63
CA ILE A 111 -15.84 -5.97 8.65
C ILE A 111 -16.10 -7.26 7.86
N ASP A 112 -15.12 -7.69 7.05
CA ASP A 112 -15.23 -8.85 6.15
C ASP A 112 -15.74 -10.12 6.86
#